data_AF-A0A0N8HZN7-F1
#
_entry.id   AF-A0A0N8HZN7-F1
#
_cell.length_a   1.000
_cell.length_b   1.000
_cell.length_c   1.000
_cell.angle_alpha   90.00
_cell.angle_beta   90.00
_cell.angle_gamma   90.00
#
_symmetry.space_group_name_H-M   'P 1'
#
loop_
_entity.id
_entity.type
_entity.pdbx_description
1 polymer ?
#
loop_
_entity_poly.entity_id
_entity_poly.type
_entity_poly.pdbx_seq_one_letter_code
_entity_poly.pdbx_strand_id
1 'polypeptide(L)'
;MSEITREPSRFGVAVAAGFALLSVAATAVVVPTGGAVSGLGLVVLLAGLAVASRRLITNGGGVLVLGALYAGYTGAPPLLVLVGALTGVLAWDAASNAVSVGEQLGRETDTMRGETVHVVSSVLVGSLAVAIGYAVYLAAAGASRSRRCSCWWSALSRW
;
A
#
# COMPACT_ATOMS: atom_id res chain seq x y z
N MET A 1 -11.18 34.39 19.81
CA MET A 1 -11.31 33.00 19.32
C MET A 1 -10.21 32.80 18.30
N SER A 2 -9.12 32.11 18.64
CA SER A 2 -8.08 31.75 17.67
C SER A 2 -8.70 30.75 16.69
N GLU A 3 -8.76 31.12 15.42
CA GLU A 3 -9.17 30.22 14.35
C GLU A 3 -8.17 29.05 14.31
N ILE A 4 -8.64 27.87 14.68
CA ILE A 4 -7.82 26.65 14.62
C ILE A 4 -7.62 26.35 13.13
N THR A 5 -6.42 26.62 12.64
CA THR A 5 -6.00 26.25 11.29
C THR A 5 -6.12 24.74 11.14
N ARG A 6 -7.08 24.27 10.34
CA ARG A 6 -7.30 22.84 10.05
C ARG A 6 -6.32 22.39 8.97
N GLU A 7 -5.06 22.24 9.34
CA GLU A 7 -4.01 21.75 8.45
C GLU A 7 -3.51 20.37 8.91
N PRO A 8 -3.25 19.42 7.99
CA PRO A 8 -2.70 18.11 8.33
C PRO A 8 -1.33 18.18 9.03
N SER A 9 -0.99 17.16 9.82
CA SER A 9 0.34 17.08 10.46
C SER A 9 1.46 16.96 9.42
N ARG A 10 2.56 17.72 9.59
CA ARG A 10 3.70 17.70 8.64
C ARG A 10 4.40 16.33 8.60
N PHE A 11 4.51 15.67 9.75
CA PHE A 11 5.10 14.34 9.85
C PHE A 11 4.25 13.31 9.10
N GLY A 12 2.94 13.25 9.36
CA GLY A 12 2.02 12.36 8.67
C GLY A 12 1.98 12.58 7.16
N VAL A 13 2.04 13.84 6.68
CA VAL A 13 2.16 14.15 5.24
C VAL A 13 3.44 13.56 4.64
N ALA A 14 4.59 13.75 5.30
CA ALA A 14 5.87 13.22 4.82
C ALA A 14 5.88 11.68 4.78
N VAL A 15 5.36 11.04 5.83
CA VAL A 15 5.24 9.58 5.91
C VAL A 15 4.31 9.04 4.81
N ALA A 16 3.14 9.65 4.62
CA ALA A 16 2.19 9.26 3.59
C ALA A 16 2.78 9.40 2.18
N ALA A 17 3.45 10.52 1.90
CA ALA A 17 4.13 10.75 0.63
C ALA A 17 5.25 9.71 0.41
N GLY A 18 6.03 9.40 1.45
CA GLY A 18 7.07 8.37 1.39
C GLY A 18 6.53 7.00 1.02
N PHE A 19 5.47 6.55 1.68
CA PHE A 19 4.83 5.27 1.35
C PHE A 19 4.19 5.27 -0.05
N ALA A 20 3.56 6.37 -0.47
CA ALA A 20 2.97 6.45 -1.80
C ALA A 20 4.06 6.39 -2.89
N LEU A 21 5.21 7.05 -2.68
CA LEU A 21 6.37 6.94 -3.58
C LEU A 21 6.92 5.52 -3.64
N LEU A 22 7.01 4.82 -2.50
CA LEU A 22 7.42 3.41 -2.47
C LEU A 22 6.46 2.52 -3.25
N SER A 23 5.15 2.77 -3.15
CA SER A 23 4.12 2.04 -3.90
C SER A 23 4.28 2.24 -5.41
N VAL A 24 4.47 3.49 -5.84
CA VAL A 24 4.74 3.82 -7.25
C VAL A 24 6.03 3.16 -7.71
N ALA A 25 7.12 3.26 -6.96
CA ALA A 25 8.42 2.70 -7.32
C ALA A 25 8.36 1.17 -7.45
N ALA A 26 7.80 0.47 -6.45
CA ALA A 26 7.66 -0.99 -6.47
C ALA A 26 6.86 -1.48 -7.67
N THR A 27 5.86 -0.71 -8.10
CA THR A 27 4.99 -1.05 -9.23
C THR A 27 5.65 -0.69 -10.58
N ALA A 28 6.18 0.53 -10.70
CA ALA A 28 6.72 1.09 -11.95
C ALA A 28 7.98 0.39 -12.45
N VAL A 29 8.80 -0.17 -11.55
CA VAL A 29 10.03 -0.88 -11.91
C VAL A 29 9.75 -2.14 -12.75
N VAL A 30 8.57 -2.76 -12.58
CA VAL A 30 8.20 -3.98 -13.31
C VAL A 30 7.20 -3.69 -14.41
N VAL A 31 6.19 -2.86 -14.11
CA VAL A 31 5.08 -2.58 -15.02
C VAL A 31 4.86 -1.07 -15.08
N PRO A 32 5.45 -0.36 -16.07
CA PRO A 32 5.38 1.09 -16.17
C PRO A 32 3.94 1.64 -16.22
N THR A 33 3.03 0.93 -16.89
CA THR A 33 1.60 1.29 -16.94
C THR A 33 0.92 1.16 -15.58
N GLY A 34 1.23 0.12 -14.80
CA GLY A 34 0.79 0.02 -13.40
C GLY A 34 1.38 1.13 -12.54
N GLY A 35 2.66 1.45 -12.76
CA GLY A 35 3.33 2.60 -12.15
C GLY A 35 2.65 3.93 -12.44
N ALA A 36 2.17 4.15 -13.69
CA ALA A 36 1.42 5.34 -14.06
C ALA A 36 0.08 5.42 -13.33
N VAL A 37 -0.64 4.30 -13.19
CA VAL A 37 -1.88 4.23 -12.39
C VAL A 37 -1.58 4.56 -10.93
N SER A 38 -0.57 3.95 -10.31
CA SER A 38 -0.15 4.29 -8.95
C SER A 38 0.28 5.76 -8.84
N GLY A 39 0.94 6.31 -9.86
CA GLY A 39 1.34 7.72 -9.93
C GLY A 39 0.15 8.67 -9.91
N LEU A 40 -0.94 8.34 -10.60
CA LEU A 40 -2.21 9.06 -10.48
C LEU A 40 -2.76 8.98 -9.05
N GLY A 41 -2.69 7.81 -8.42
CA GLY A 41 -3.09 7.63 -7.02
C GLY A 41 -2.30 8.51 -6.05
N LEU A 42 -0.98 8.61 -6.25
CA LEU A 42 -0.11 9.53 -5.51
C LEU A 42 -0.58 10.98 -5.66
N VAL A 43 -0.82 11.45 -6.89
CA VAL A 43 -1.27 12.82 -7.14
C VAL A 43 -2.62 13.10 -6.47
N VAL A 44 -3.58 12.17 -6.58
CA VAL A 44 -4.90 12.30 -5.95
C VAL A 44 -4.81 12.30 -4.43
N LEU A 45 -3.95 11.45 -3.85
CA LEU A 45 -3.73 11.40 -2.40
C LEU A 45 -3.10 12.69 -1.88
N LEU A 46 -2.08 13.21 -2.56
CA LEU A 46 -1.43 14.48 -2.18
C LEU A 46 -2.39 15.67 -2.34
N ALA A 47 -3.20 15.69 -3.40
CA ALA A 47 -4.26 16.69 -3.55
C ALA A 47 -5.27 16.59 -2.40
N GLY A 48 -5.64 15.37 -1.98
CA GLY A 48 -6.50 15.11 -0.84
C GLY A 48 -5.93 15.64 0.48
N LEU A 49 -4.62 15.46 0.71
CA LEU A 49 -3.93 16.05 1.87
C LEU A 49 -3.93 17.58 1.81
N ALA A 50 -3.64 18.17 0.65
CA ALA A 50 -3.57 19.63 0.49
C ALA A 50 -4.90 20.34 0.81
N VAL A 51 -6.04 19.67 0.58
CA VAL A 51 -7.37 20.22 0.85
C VAL A 51 -8.10 19.51 2.01
N ALA A 52 -7.39 18.67 2.78
CA ALA A 52 -7.92 17.86 3.87
C ALA A 52 -9.20 17.04 3.51
N SER A 53 -9.29 16.55 2.27
CA SER A 53 -10.45 15.79 1.78
C SER A 53 -10.27 14.29 1.97
N ARG A 54 -11.04 13.73 2.92
CA ARG A 54 -11.10 12.28 3.18
C ARG A 54 -11.48 11.46 1.94
N ARG A 55 -12.36 11.99 1.08
CA ARG A 55 -12.77 11.31 -0.17
C ARG A 55 -11.59 11.18 -1.14
N LEU A 56 -10.81 12.24 -1.32
CA LEU A 56 -9.65 12.22 -2.20
C LEU A 56 -8.55 11.31 -1.63
N ILE A 57 -8.31 11.33 -0.31
CA ILE A 57 -7.35 10.43 0.34
C ILE A 57 -7.73 8.96 0.11
N THR A 58 -8.99 8.59 0.33
CA THR A 58 -9.47 7.22 0.09
C THR A 58 -9.36 6.83 -1.38
N ASN A 59 -9.76 7.71 -2.29
CA ASN A 59 -9.64 7.42 -3.73
C ASN A 59 -8.17 7.29 -4.16
N GLY A 60 -7.29 8.18 -3.70
CA GLY A 60 -5.86 8.13 -4.01
C GLY A 60 -5.19 6.86 -3.48
N GLY A 61 -5.49 6.48 -2.23
CA GLY A 61 -5.10 5.21 -1.62
C GLY A 61 -5.57 3.99 -2.42
N GLY A 62 -6.85 3.99 -2.78
CA GLY A 62 -7.43 2.94 -3.62
C GLY A 62 -6.74 2.83 -4.97
N VAL A 63 -6.48 3.96 -5.65
CA VAL A 63 -5.81 3.98 -6.96
C VAL A 63 -4.35 3.52 -6.86
N LEU A 64 -3.62 3.84 -5.79
CA LEU A 64 -2.29 3.30 -5.53
C LEU A 64 -2.30 1.76 -5.52
N VAL A 65 -3.23 1.17 -4.77
CA VAL A 65 -3.42 -0.28 -4.66
C VAL A 65 -3.87 -0.88 -6.00
N LEU A 66 -4.78 -0.23 -6.72
CA LEU A 66 -5.23 -0.68 -8.04
C LEU A 66 -4.09 -0.75 -9.05
N GLY A 67 -3.13 0.19 -9.02
CA GLY A 67 -1.95 0.13 -9.87
C GLY A 67 -1.06 -1.09 -9.58
N ALA A 68 -0.85 -1.41 -8.29
CA ALA A 68 -0.13 -2.61 -7.88
C ALA A 68 -0.84 -3.90 -8.28
N LEU A 69 -2.17 -3.97 -8.10
CA LEU A 69 -2.99 -5.11 -8.52
C LEU A 69 -2.99 -5.29 -10.04
N TYR A 70 -3.05 -4.19 -10.79
CA TYR A 70 -2.93 -4.21 -12.24
C TYR A 70 -1.58 -4.77 -12.69
N ALA A 71 -0.48 -4.37 -12.04
CA ALA A 71 0.84 -4.95 -12.30
C ALA A 71 0.88 -6.47 -12.02
N GLY A 72 0.23 -6.92 -10.94
CA GLY A 72 0.11 -8.35 -10.64
C GLY A 72 -0.69 -9.10 -11.71
N TYR A 73 -1.79 -8.51 -12.17
CA TYR A 73 -2.60 -9.05 -13.27
C TYR A 73 -1.81 -9.20 -14.57
N THR A 74 -0.88 -8.29 -14.85
CA THR A 74 0.00 -8.37 -16.04
C THR A 74 1.23 -9.24 -15.85
N GLY A 75 1.38 -9.91 -14.70
CA GLY A 75 2.42 -10.90 -14.45
C GLY A 75 3.60 -10.41 -13.62
N ALA A 76 3.49 -9.29 -12.90
CA ALA A 76 4.53 -8.84 -11.99
C ALA A 76 4.80 -9.89 -10.87
N PRO A 77 6.04 -9.97 -10.36
CA PRO A 77 6.37 -10.87 -9.26
C PRO A 77 5.46 -10.63 -8.04
N PRO A 78 4.86 -11.69 -7.44
CA PRO A 78 3.90 -11.55 -6.35
C PRO A 78 4.42 -10.73 -5.17
N LEU A 79 5.71 -10.86 -4.85
CA LEU A 79 6.32 -10.11 -3.75
C LEU A 79 6.29 -8.60 -4.01
N LEU A 80 6.56 -8.16 -5.24
CA LEU A 80 6.55 -6.73 -5.59
C LEU A 80 5.12 -6.16 -5.64
N VAL A 81 4.16 -6.98 -6.07
CA VAL A 81 2.72 -6.63 -5.99
C VAL A 81 2.30 -6.42 -4.54
N LEU A 82 2.69 -7.32 -3.63
CA LEU A 82 2.40 -7.21 -2.20
C LEU A 82 3.06 -5.99 -1.57
N VAL A 83 4.32 -5.70 -1.91
CA VAL A 83 5.03 -4.49 -1.44
C VAL A 83 4.34 -3.22 -1.95
N GLY A 84 3.98 -3.16 -3.23
CA GLY A 84 3.28 -2.03 -3.83
C GLY A 84 1.91 -1.79 -3.20
N ALA A 85 1.15 -2.86 -2.97
CA ALA A 85 -0.15 -2.79 -2.30
C ALA A 85 -0.04 -2.38 -0.83
N LEU A 86 0.88 -3.00 -0.06
CA LEU A 86 1.12 -2.67 1.35
C LEU A 86 1.48 -1.20 1.53
N THR A 87 2.47 -0.72 0.76
CA THR A 87 2.89 0.67 0.84
C THR A 87 1.80 1.63 0.37
N GLY A 88 0.96 1.24 -0.60
CA GLY A 88 -0.24 2.01 -0.97
C GLY A 88 -1.26 2.14 0.18
N VAL A 89 -1.52 1.04 0.90
CA VAL A 89 -2.39 1.04 2.09
C VAL A 89 -1.79 1.88 3.21
N LEU A 90 -0.49 1.76 3.48
CA LEU A 90 0.20 2.55 4.50
C LEU A 90 0.21 4.05 4.19
N ALA A 91 0.29 4.42 2.91
CA ALA A 91 0.15 5.81 2.47
C ALA A 91 -1.23 6.36 2.79
N TRP A 92 -2.28 5.59 2.49
CA TRP A 92 -3.66 5.95 2.79
C TRP A 92 -3.93 6.06 4.30
N ASP A 93 -3.43 5.10 5.08
CA ASP A 93 -3.54 5.08 6.54
C ASP A 93 -2.85 6.30 7.17
N ALA A 94 -1.59 6.55 6.81
CA ALA A 94 -0.84 7.71 7.28
C ALA A 94 -1.50 9.04 6.89
N ALA A 95 -2.02 9.16 5.66
CA ALA A 95 -2.72 10.37 5.21
C ALA A 95 -4.03 10.60 5.98
N SER A 96 -4.79 9.53 6.23
CA SER A 96 -6.04 9.57 6.99
C SER A 96 -5.80 9.95 8.44
N ASN A 97 -4.75 9.39 9.05
CA ASN A 97 -4.31 9.73 10.40
C ASN A 97 -3.83 11.18 10.47
N ALA A 98 -3.05 11.66 9.50
CA ALA A 98 -2.55 13.04 9.46
C ALA A 98 -3.67 14.10 9.46
N VAL A 99 -4.73 13.86 8.68
CA VAL A 99 -5.92 14.74 8.69
C VAL A 99 -6.64 14.66 10.03
N SER A 100 -6.85 13.45 10.57
CA SER A 100 -7.54 13.27 11.85
C SER A 100 -6.81 13.93 13.02
N VAL A 101 -5.48 13.82 13.07
CA VAL A 101 -4.64 14.44 14.10
C VAL A 101 -4.62 15.96 13.95
N GLY A 102 -4.50 16.47 12.72
CA GLY A 102 -4.58 17.91 12.44
C GLY A 102 -5.90 18.54 12.87
N GLU A 103 -7.01 17.82 12.71
CA GLU A 103 -8.34 18.26 13.19
C GLU A 103 -8.45 18.29 14.72
N GLN A 104 -7.77 17.40 15.44
CA GLN A 104 -7.93 17.22 16.89
C GLN A 104 -6.93 18.01 17.74
N LEU A 105 -5.68 18.13 17.28
CA LEU A 105 -4.57 18.67 18.08
C LEU A 105 -3.94 19.93 17.49
N GLY A 106 -4.32 20.30 16.25
CA GLY A 106 -3.75 21.43 15.52
C GLY A 106 -2.32 21.18 15.04
N ARG A 107 -1.89 21.92 14.01
CA ARG A 107 -0.61 21.74 13.29
C ARG A 107 0.65 21.85 14.17
N GLU A 108 0.58 22.53 15.31
CA GLU A 108 1.75 22.95 16.10
C GLU A 108 2.00 22.13 17.37
N THR A 109 1.10 21.20 17.69
CA THR A 109 1.30 20.29 18.83
C THR A 109 2.23 19.16 18.41
N ASP A 110 3.26 18.87 19.21
CA ASP A 110 4.21 17.79 18.92
C ASP A 110 3.55 16.41 19.12
N THR A 111 3.04 15.84 18.03
CA THR A 111 2.36 14.53 17.97
C THR A 111 3.28 13.40 17.50
N MET A 112 4.57 13.68 17.27
CA MET A 112 5.49 12.76 16.58
C MET A 112 5.55 11.39 17.27
N ARG A 113 5.56 11.35 18.60
CA ARG A 113 5.66 10.08 19.34
C ARG A 113 4.43 9.18 19.10
N GLY A 114 3.23 9.76 19.13
CA GLY A 114 1.98 9.04 18.90
C GLY A 114 1.85 8.59 17.45
N GLU A 115 2.13 9.49 16.50
CA GLU A 115 2.12 9.17 15.08
C GLU A 115 3.15 8.09 14.72
N THR A 116 4.33 8.11 15.33
CA THR A 116 5.36 7.09 15.12
C THR A 116 4.89 5.71 15.58
N VAL A 117 4.31 5.60 16.78
CA VAL A 117 3.78 4.33 17.29
C VAL A 117 2.69 3.79 16.38
N HIS A 118 1.80 4.66 15.91
CA HIS A 118 0.75 4.29 14.97
C HIS A 118 1.35 3.75 13.66
N VAL A 119 2.25 4.51 13.03
CA VAL A 119 2.92 4.11 11.78
C VAL A 119 3.65 2.78 11.94
N VAL A 120 4.43 2.60 13.01
CA VAL A 120 5.15 1.35 13.29
C VAL A 120 4.17 0.19 13.47
N SER A 121 3.07 0.40 14.20
CA SER A 121 2.04 -0.62 14.40
C SER A 121 1.38 -1.02 13.08
N SER A 122 1.01 -0.04 12.24
CA SER A 122 0.43 -0.28 10.90
C SER A 122 1.42 -1.03 9.99
N VAL A 123 2.70 -0.68 10.01
CA VAL A 123 3.75 -1.39 9.25
C VAL A 123 3.89 -2.83 9.72
N LEU A 124 3.92 -3.08 11.04
CA LEU A 124 4.03 -4.43 11.61
C LEU A 124 2.83 -5.29 11.22
N VAL A 125 1.61 -4.77 11.42
CA VAL A 125 0.36 -5.48 11.07
C VAL A 125 0.28 -5.75 9.57
N GLY A 126 0.56 -4.74 8.74
CA GLY A 126 0.54 -4.88 7.29
C GLY A 126 1.60 -5.86 6.79
N SER A 127 2.80 -5.84 7.37
CA SER A 127 3.89 -6.77 7.03
C SER A 127 3.55 -8.21 7.43
N LEU A 128 2.90 -8.42 8.59
CA LEU A 128 2.41 -9.72 9.01
C LEU A 128 1.33 -10.24 8.04
N ALA A 129 0.40 -9.38 7.61
CA ALA A 129 -0.62 -9.74 6.62
C ALA A 129 0.02 -10.14 5.27
N VAL A 130 1.03 -9.40 4.80
CA VAL A 130 1.81 -9.74 3.60
C VAL A 130 2.52 -11.08 3.77
N ALA A 131 3.18 -11.31 4.90
CA ALA A 131 3.90 -12.56 5.17
C ALA A 131 2.95 -13.77 5.14
N ILE A 132 1.78 -13.67 5.79
CA ILE A 132 0.76 -14.72 5.79
C ILE A 132 0.22 -14.94 4.37
N GLY A 133 -0.15 -13.87 3.66
CA GLY A 133 -0.67 -13.97 2.29
C GLY A 133 0.34 -14.61 1.32
N TYR A 134 1.62 -14.22 1.45
CA TYR A 134 2.70 -14.79 0.65
C TYR A 134 2.98 -16.26 0.99
N ALA A 135 2.94 -16.64 2.28
CA ALA A 135 3.07 -18.03 2.70
C ALA A 135 1.95 -18.91 2.12
N VAL A 136 0.71 -18.43 2.12
CA VAL A 136 -0.44 -19.12 1.49
C VAL A 136 -0.21 -19.27 -0.01
N TYR A 137 0.25 -18.22 -0.70
CA TYR A 137 0.59 -18.28 -2.12
C TYR A 137 1.64 -19.35 -2.41
N LEU A 138 2.73 -19.41 -1.64
CA LEU A 138 3.79 -20.41 -1.80
C LEU A 138 3.27 -21.84 -1.57
N ALA A 139 2.45 -22.05 -0.54
CA ALA A 139 1.84 -23.34 -0.26
C ALA A 139 0.95 -23.83 -1.42
N ALA A 140 0.13 -22.93 -1.97
CA ALA A 140 -0.72 -23.22 -3.12
C ALA A 140 0.09 -23.50 -4.40
N ALA A 141 1.11 -22.68 -4.67
CA ALA A 141 2.00 -22.86 -5.81
C ALA A 141 2.78 -24.18 -5.73
N GLY A 142 3.28 -24.55 -4.55
CA GLY A 142 3.96 -25.82 -4.31
C GLY A 142 3.07 -27.04 -4.52
N ALA A 143 1.83 -27.00 -3.99
CA ALA A 143 0.84 -28.06 -4.17
C ALA A 143 0.44 -28.27 -5.65
N SER A 144 0.45 -27.20 -6.45
CA SER A 144 0.15 -27.31 -7.90
C SER A 144 1.28 -28.01 -8.67
N ARG A 145 2.54 -27.83 -8.25
CA ARG A 145 3.72 -28.47 -8.87
C ARG A 145 3.78 -29.96 -8.56
N SER A 146 3.47 -30.37 -7.32
CA SER A 146 3.45 -31.79 -6.94
C SER A 146 2.39 -32.57 -7.71
N ARG A 147 1.16 -32.05 -7.86
CA ARG A 147 0.09 -32.70 -8.66
C ARG A 147 0.45 -32.86 -10.14
N ARG A 148 1.14 -31.89 -10.73
CA ARG A 148 1.52 -31.93 -12.16
C ARG A 148 2.51 -33.07 -12.44
N CYS A 149 3.46 -33.31 -11.53
CA CYS A 149 4.37 -34.47 -11.62
C CYS A 149 3.63 -35.81 -11.47
N SER A 150 2.62 -35.89 -10.59
CA SER A 150 1.80 -37.11 -10.42
C SER A 150 1.05 -37.49 -11.70
N CYS A 151 0.43 -36.52 -12.39
CA CYS A 151 -0.27 -36.77 -13.65
C CYS A 151 0.68 -37.20 -14.77
N TRP A 152 1.85 -36.58 -14.88
CA TRP A 152 2.87 -36.94 -15.87
C TRP A 152 3.38 -38.37 -15.66
N TRP A 153 3.67 -38.75 -14.42
CA TRP A 153 4.09 -40.11 -14.07
C TRP A 153 3.01 -41.14 -14.41
N SER A 154 1.75 -40.79 -14.15
CA SER A 154 0.58 -41.63 -14.48
C SER A 154 0.32 -41.77 -15.98
N ALA A 155 0.79 -40.81 -16.79
CA ALA A 155 0.68 -40.84 -18.25
C ALA A 155 1.83 -41.65 -18.87
N LEU A 156 3.05 -41.55 -18.32
CA LEU A 156 4.19 -42.35 -18.77
C LEU A 156 4.06 -43.84 -18.43
N SER A 157 3.48 -44.18 -17.27
CA SER A 157 3.34 -45.57 -16.80
C SER A 157 2.24 -46.38 -17.49
N ARG A 158 1.51 -45.79 -18.45
CA ARG A 158 0.48 -46.47 -19.27
C ARG A 158 0.99 -46.92 -20.63
N TRP A 159 2.28 -46.73 -20.93
CA TRP A 159 2.98 -47.21 -22.11
C TRP A 159 4.09 -48.17 -21.69
#